data_AF-A0AAJ1KCP7-F1
#
_entry.id   AF-A0AAJ1KCP7-F1
#
_cell.length_a   1.000
_cell.length_b   1.000
_cell.length_c   1.000
_cell.angle_alpha   90.00
_cell.angle_beta   90.00
_cell.angle_gamma   90.00
#
_symmetry.space_group_name_H-M   'P 1'
#
loop_
_entity.id
_entity.type
_entity.pdbx_description
1 polymer ?
#
loop_
_entity_poly.entity_id
_entity_poly.type
_entity_poly.pdbx_seq_one_letter_code
_entity_poly.pdbx_strand_id
1 'polypeptide(L)' 'MSVTAGYLDCHRHQRLDLSALRDRFGPDAPAMEWDLRPKMKCAVCGGKRITLTYSPDTRPKDLHRKKA' A
#
# COMPACT_ATOMS: atom_id res chain seq x y z
N MET A 1 -6.02 -0.27 8.62
CA MET A 1 -6.20 -0.23 7.15
C MET A 1 -4.87 0.20 6.60
N SER A 2 -4.22 -0.65 5.81
CA SER A 2 -2.87 -0.40 5.31
C SER A 2 -2.83 -0.60 3.81
N VAL A 3 -2.21 0.33 3.10
CA VAL A 3 -1.95 0.19 1.67
C VAL A 3 -0.54 -0.37 1.52
N THR A 4 -0.37 -1.38 0.66
CA THR A 4 0.94 -1.94 0.35
C THR A 4 1.23 -1.69 -1.12
N ALA A 5 2.38 -1.11 -1.43
CA ALA A 5 2.91 -1.01 -2.78
C ALA A 5 3.76 -2.24 -3.10
N GLY A 6 3.36 -3.00 -4.10
CA GLY A 6 4.20 -4.01 -4.74
C GLY A 6 4.93 -3.40 -5.94
N TYR A 7 6.26 -3.49 -5.94
CA TYR A 7 7.09 -3.08 -7.07
C TYR A 7 7.35 -4.30 -7.95
N LEU A 8 6.87 -4.29 -9.19
CA LEU A 8 6.97 -5.44 -10.10
C LEU A 8 8.42 -5.69 -10.54
N ASP A 9 9.24 -4.64 -10.65
CA ASP A 9 10.62 -4.77 -11.14
C ASP A 9 11.56 -5.46 -10.14
N CYS A 10 11.27 -5.38 -8.83
CA CYS A 10 12.11 -5.98 -7.79
C CYS A 10 11.35 -6.93 -6.87
N HIS A 11 10.07 -7.18 -7.15
CA HIS A 11 9.15 -7.98 -6.34
C HIS A 11 9.15 -7.61 -4.84
N ARG A 12 9.50 -6.36 -4.50
CA ARG A 12 9.48 -5.89 -3.12
C ARG A 12 8.16 -5.24 -2.79
N HIS A 13 7.72 -5.47 -1.56
CA HIS A 13 6.51 -4.90 -1.03
C HIS A 13 6.90 -3.84 0.00
N GLN A 14 6.35 -2.64 -0.16
CA GLN A 14 6.53 -1.54 0.77
C GLN A 14 5.18 -1.18 1.36
N ARG A 15 5.08 -1.26 2.69
CA ARG A 15 3.91 -0.76 3.39
C ARG A 15 3.91 0.76 3.31
N LEU A 16 2.81 1.32 2.83
CA LEU A 16 2.63 2.76 2.70
C LEU A 16 1.89 3.27 3.93
N ASP A 17 2.45 4.30 4.55
CA ASP A 17 1.79 5.01 5.62
C ASP A 17 0.74 5.96 5.04
N LEU A 18 -0.52 5.77 5.43
CA LEU A 18 -1.64 6.57 4.94
C LEU A 18 -1.55 8.03 5.37
N SER A 19 -0.95 8.32 6.54
CA SER A 19 -0.80 9.70 7.02
C SER A 19 0.23 10.42 6.16
N ALA A 20 1.38 9.80 5.90
CA ALA A 20 2.40 10.35 5.01
C ALA A 20 1.92 10.51 3.56
N LEU A 21 1.02 9.64 3.09
CA LEU A 21 0.36 9.83 1.79
C LEU A 21 -0.61 11.02 1.85
N ARG A 22 -1.43 11.14 2.89
CA ARG A 22 -2.32 12.28 3.05
C ARG A 22 -1.55 13.60 3.11
N ASP A 23 -0.44 13.67 3.83
CA ASP A 23 0.39 14.87 3.93
C ASP A 23 1.05 15.25 2.59
N ARG A 24 1.40 14.26 1.76
CA ARG A 24 2.01 14.50 0.44
C ARG A 24 1.02 14.85 -0.66
N PHE A 25 -0.18 14.29 -0.62
CA PHE A 25 -1.16 14.42 -1.70
C PHE A 25 -2.30 15.39 -1.36
N GLY A 26 -2.50 15.70 -0.08
CA GLY A 26 -3.61 16.51 0.41
C GLY A 26 -4.80 15.63 0.87
N PRO A 27 -5.64 16.15 1.78
CA PRO A 27 -6.77 15.41 2.35
C PRO A 27 -7.84 15.01 1.33
N ASP A 28 -7.96 15.75 0.22
CA ASP A 28 -8.93 15.53 -0.84
C ASP A 28 -8.37 14.82 -2.08
N ALA A 29 -7.08 14.45 -2.08
CA ALA A 29 -6.54 13.73 -3.21
C ALA A 29 -7.18 12.34 -3.28
N PRO A 30 -7.79 11.95 -4.41
CA PRO A 30 -8.28 10.60 -4.58
C PRO A 30 -7.10 9.63 -4.37
N ALA A 31 -7.18 8.82 -3.32
CA ALA A 31 -6.21 7.76 -3.03
C ALA A 31 -6.42 6.55 -3.96
N MET A 32 -6.81 6.81 -5.20
CA MET A 32 -7.07 5.82 -6.21
C MET A 32 -5.73 5.43 -6.84
N GLU A 33 -5.60 4.15 -7.25
CA GLU A 33 -4.31 3.61 -7.70
C GLU A 33 -3.67 4.46 -8.82
N TRP A 34 -4.51 5.01 -9.71
CA TRP A 34 -4.11 5.81 -10.85
C TRP A 34 -3.39 7.12 -10.48
N ASP A 35 -3.75 7.76 -9.37
CA ASP A 35 -3.14 9.02 -8.91
C ASP A 35 -1.81 8.79 -8.18
N LEU A 36 -1.71 7.65 -7.50
CA LEU A 36 -0.54 7.26 -6.72
C LEU A 36 0.56 6.64 -7.60
N ARG A 37 0.18 5.84 -8.61
CA ARG A 37 1.09 5.18 -9.56
C ARG A 37 2.17 6.11 -10.14
N PRO A 38 1.85 7.27 -10.72
CA PRO A 38 2.87 8.12 -11.34
C PRO A 38 3.80 8.82 -10.34
N LYS A 39 3.37 9.00 -9.08
CA LYS A 39 4.17 9.69 -8.05
C LYS A 39 5.01 8.73 -7.19
N MET A 40 4.80 7.43 -7.32
CA MET A 40 5.51 6.41 -6.56
C MET A 40 6.70 5.85 -7.35
N LYS A 41 7.85 5.76 -6.68
CA LYS A 41 9.07 5.18 -7.22
C LYS A 41 9.69 4.27 -6.17
N CYS A 42 10.23 3.13 -6.57
CA CYS A 42 10.97 2.27 -5.65
C CYS A 42 12.24 2.99 -5.21
N ALA A 43 12.46 3.14 -3.91
CA ALA A 43 13.70 3.72 -3.39
C ALA A 43 14.92 2.81 -3.68
N VAL A 44 14.70 1.50 -3.87
CA VAL A 44 15.76 0.51 -4.05
C VAL A 44 16.12 0.34 -5.53
N CYS A 45 15.16 -0.06 -6.37
CA CYS A 45 15.42 -0.34 -7.79
C CYS A 45 15.11 0.85 -8.71
N GLY A 46 14.49 1.91 -8.21
CA GLY A 46 14.06 3.03 -9.02
C GLY A 46 12.88 2.76 -9.97
N GLY A 47 12.31 1.55 -9.93
CA GLY A 47 11.17 1.14 -10.75
C GLY A 47 9.93 2.00 -10.50
N LYS A 48 9.21 2.29 -11.58
CA LYS A 48 7.93 3.02 -11.57
C LYS A 48 6.71 2.09 -11.75
N ARG A 49 6.94 0.80 -12.04
CA ARG A 49 5.86 -0.19 -12.13
C ARG A 49 5.44 -0.61 -10.73
N ILE A 50 4.44 0.08 -10.22
CA ILE A 50 3.86 -0.22 -8.92
C ILE A 50 2.44 -0.75 -9.06
N THR A 51 2.08 -1.64 -8.16
CA THR A 51 0.70 -2.10 -7.94
C THR A 51 0.34 -1.79 -6.50
N LEU A 52 -0.86 -1.25 -6.26
CA LEU A 52 -1.30 -0.93 -4.92
C LEU A 52 -2.33 -1.94 -4.44
N THR A 53 -2.00 -2.63 -3.37
CA THR A 53 -2.91 -3.55 -2.70
C THR A 53 -3.45 -2.87 -1.45
N TYR A 54 -4.76 -2.69 -1.41
CA TYR A 54 -5.45 -2.26 -0.21
C TYR A 54 -5.70 -3.47 0.68
N SER A 55 -5.01 -3.51 1.83
CA SER A 55 -5.25 -4.53 2.84
C SER A 55 -5.91 -3.85 4.04
N PRO A 56 -7.22 -4.05 4.26
CA PRO A 56 -7.80 -3.65 5.53
C PRO A 56 -7.04 -4.39 6.63
N ASP A 57 -6.78 -3.74 7.77
CA ASP A 57 -6.32 -4.45 8.97
C ASP A 57 -7.52 -5.20 9.54
N THR A 58 -8.08 -6.13 8.79
CA THR A 58 -8.91 -7.19 9.35
C THR A 58 -7.94 -8.12 10.05
N ARG A 59 -7.41 -7.70 11.21
CA ARG A 59 -6.92 -8.66 12.19
C ARG A 59 -8.16 -9.45 12.57
N PRO A 60 -8.34 -10.71 12.14
CA PRO A 60 -9.38 -11.49 12.74
C PRO A 60 -8.83 -11.85 14.11
N LYS A 61 -9.23 -11.12 15.16
CA LYS A 61 -8.93 -11.52 16.54
C LYS A 61 -9.47 -12.94 16.86
N ASP A 62 -10.28 -13.52 15.95
CA ASP A 62 -10.99 -14.78 16.17
C ASP A 62 -10.94 -15.83 15.03
N LEU A 63 -10.13 -15.71 13.96
CA LEU A 63 -10.12 -16.79 12.93
C LEU A 63 -9.36 -18.07 13.34
N HIS A 64 -8.65 -18.06 14.47
CA HIS A 64 -7.89 -19.21 14.96
C HIS A 64 -8.49 -19.85 16.23
N ARG A 65 -9.79 -19.74 16.47
CA ARG A 65 -10.45 -20.66 17.39
C ARG A 65 -10.58 -22.02 16.71
N LYS A 66 -9.49 -22.79 16.69
CA LYS A 66 -9.54 -24.24 16.48
C LYS A 66 -10.48 -24.80 17.55
N LYS A 67 -11.71 -25.15 17.18
CA LYS A 67 -12.54 -26.01 18.01
C LYS A 67 -11.82 -27.36 18.06
N ALA A 68 -11.34 -27.72 19.25
CA ALA A 68 -11.00 -29.09 19.61
C ALA A 68 -12.27 -29.94 19.63
#